data_AF-P02841-F1
#
_entry.id   AF-P02841-F1
#
_cell.length_a   1.000
_cell.length_b   1.000
_cell.length_c   1.000
_cell.angle_alpha   90.00
_cell.angle_beta   90.00
_cell.angle_gamma   90.00
#
_symmetry.space_group_name_H-M   'P 1'
#
loop_
_entity.id
_entity.type
_entity.pdbx_description
1 polymer ?
#
loop_
_entity_poly.entity_id
_entity_poly.type
_entity_poly.pdbx_seq_one_letter_code
_entity_poly.pdbx_strand_id
1 'polypeptide(L)' 'MKLIAVTIIACILLIGFSDLALGGACECQPCGPGGKACTGCPEKPQLCQQLISDIRNLQQKIRKCVCGEPQWMI' A
#
# COMPACT_ATOMS: atom_id res chain seq x y z
N MET A 1 -23.99 15.52 -30.87
CA MET A 1 -23.96 15.68 -29.39
C MET A 1 -24.64 14.55 -28.60
N LYS A 2 -25.90 14.15 -28.89
CA LYS A 2 -26.62 13.15 -28.06
C LYS A 2 -25.89 11.81 -27.90
N LEU A 3 -25.32 11.27 -28.98
CA LEU A 3 -24.60 9.99 -28.94
C LEU A 3 -23.35 10.03 -28.06
N ILE A 4 -22.62 11.15 -28.04
CA ILE A 4 -21.41 11.32 -27.23
C ILE A 4 -21.75 11.35 -25.73
N ALA A 5 -22.86 11.98 -25.36
CA ALA A 5 -23.28 11.99 -23.96
C ALA A 5 -23.67 10.59 -23.45
N VAL A 6 -24.37 9.81 -24.29
CA VAL A 6 -24.77 8.44 -23.94
C VAL A 6 -23.56 7.52 -23.77
N THR A 7 -22.55 7.63 -24.65
CA THR A 7 -21.33 6.82 -24.53
C THR A 7 -20.54 7.16 -23.27
N ILE A 8 -20.41 8.44 -22.91
CA ILE A 8 -19.72 8.86 -21.68
C ILE A 8 -20.44 8.31 -20.44
N ILE A 9 -21.77 8.43 -20.38
CA ILE A 9 -22.56 7.92 -19.25
C ILE A 9 -22.41 6.39 -19.14
N ALA A 10 -22.46 5.65 -20.26
CA ALA A 10 -22.25 4.21 -20.27
C ALA A 10 -20.85 3.84 -19.76
N CYS A 11 -19.80 4.56 -20.18
CA CYS A 11 -18.43 4.32 -19.70
C CYS A 11 -18.29 4.55 -18.19
N ILE A 12 -18.83 5.64 -17.66
CA ILE A 12 -18.76 5.96 -16.21
C ILE A 12 -19.45 4.85 -15.40
N LEU A 13 -20.63 4.41 -15.84
CA LEU A 13 -21.34 3.31 -15.19
C LEU A 13 -20.51 2.02 -15.22
N LEU A 14 -19.94 1.66 -16.38
CA LEU A 14 -19.11 0.45 -16.51
C LEU A 14 -17.86 0.48 -15.63
N ILE A 15 -17.19 1.63 -15.51
CA ILE A 15 -16.02 1.80 -14.62
C ILE A 15 -16.45 1.60 -13.17
N GLY A 16 -17.50 2.29 -12.72
CA GLY A 16 -17.99 2.18 -11.34
C GLY A 16 -18.44 0.76 -10.96
N PHE A 17 -19.03 -0.01 -11.88
CA PHE A 17 -19.39 -1.40 -11.63
C PHE A 17 -18.17 -2.33 -11.56
N SER A 18 -17.10 -2.05 -12.33
CA SER A 18 -15.88 -2.85 -12.32
C SER A 18 -15.12 -2.74 -10.99
N ASP A 19 -15.10 -1.54 -10.40
CA ASP A 19 -14.49 -1.31 -9.08
C ASP A 19 -15.21 -2.08 -7.96
N LEU A 20 -16.54 -2.22 -8.05
CA LEU A 20 -17.30 -3.04 -7.09
C LEU A 20 -17.17 -4.55 -7.35
N ALA A 21 -17.11 -4.98 -8.61
CA ALA A 21 -17.04 -6.39 -8.96
C ALA A 21 -15.69 -7.03 -8.60
N LEU A 22 -14.61 -6.25 -8.51
CA LEU A 22 -13.31 -6.75 -8.05
C LEU A 22 -13.30 -7.09 -6.55
N GLY A 23 -14.33 -6.70 -5.80
CA GLY A 23 -14.50 -7.02 -4.37
C GLY A 23 -15.25 -8.31 -4.06
N GLY A 24 -15.63 -9.11 -5.08
CA GLY A 24 -16.52 -10.26 -4.92
C GLY A 24 -15.86 -11.64 -4.95
N ALA A 25 -16.19 -12.46 -3.94
CA ALA A 25 -16.22 -13.93 -3.95
C ALA A 25 -14.92 -14.75 -3.79
N CYS A 26 -13.94 -14.26 -3.03
CA CYS A 26 -13.11 -15.17 -2.25
C CYS A 26 -13.52 -15.04 -0.78
N GLU A 27 -13.81 -16.17 -0.10
CA GLU A 27 -13.80 -16.24 1.37
C GLU A 27 -12.43 -15.92 1.98
N CYS A 28 -11.46 -15.51 1.15
CA CYS A 28 -10.28 -14.76 1.54
C CYS A 28 -10.72 -13.52 2.30
N GLN A 29 -10.76 -13.64 3.61
CA GLN A 29 -10.81 -12.52 4.53
C GLN A 29 -9.91 -11.42 3.98
N PRO A 30 -10.45 -10.22 3.71
CA PRO A 30 -9.73 -9.21 2.93
C PRO A 30 -8.37 -8.99 3.58
N CYS A 31 -7.30 -9.23 2.82
CA CYS A 31 -5.96 -8.95 3.31
C CYS A 31 -5.69 -7.46 3.16
N GLY A 32 -4.98 -6.86 4.12
CA GLY A 32 -4.64 -5.43 4.09
C GLY A 32 -5.19 -4.59 5.25
N PRO A 33 -5.57 -3.31 5.02
CA PRO A 33 -6.02 -2.40 6.07
C PRO A 33 -7.20 -2.99 6.86
N GLY A 34 -7.08 -3.04 8.19
CA GLY A 34 -8.10 -3.65 9.06
C GLY A 34 -8.23 -5.19 8.98
N GLY A 35 -7.66 -5.84 7.96
CA GLY A 35 -7.74 -7.30 7.75
C GLY A 35 -6.51 -8.09 8.20
N LYS A 36 -6.42 -9.35 7.72
CA LYS A 36 -5.27 -10.24 7.92
C LYS A 36 -4.08 -9.81 7.06
N ALA A 37 -2.90 -10.36 7.34
CA ALA A 37 -1.77 -10.25 6.43
C ALA A 37 -2.09 -10.90 5.07
N CYS A 38 -1.53 -10.34 4.00
CA CYS A 38 -1.61 -10.96 2.68
C CYS A 38 -0.69 -12.19 2.62
N THR A 39 -0.99 -13.13 1.71
CA THR A 39 -0.19 -14.34 1.53
C THR A 39 1.28 -13.99 1.27
N GLY A 40 2.18 -14.53 2.08
CA GLY A 40 3.62 -14.27 2.01
C GLY A 40 4.10 -13.01 2.76
N CYS A 41 3.18 -12.22 3.33
CA CYS A 41 3.53 -11.10 4.20
C CYS A 41 3.51 -11.53 5.68
N PRO A 42 4.42 -10.98 6.52
CA PRO A 42 4.34 -11.18 7.96
C PRO A 42 3.11 -10.48 8.54
N GLU A 43 2.72 -10.94 9.74
CA GLU A 43 1.64 -10.29 10.50
C GLU A 43 2.00 -8.84 10.86
N LYS A 44 0.98 -8.00 11.00
CA LYS A 44 1.14 -6.54 11.17
C LYS A 44 2.17 -6.15 12.24
N PRO A 45 2.17 -6.71 13.47
CA PRO A 45 3.15 -6.32 14.48
C PRO A 45 4.60 -6.63 14.07
N GLN A 46 4.82 -7.78 13.44
CA GLN A 46 6.14 -8.21 12.98
C GLN A 46 6.62 -7.33 11.83
N LEU A 47 5.74 -7.04 10.85
CA LEU A 47 6.06 -6.14 9.75
C LEU A 47 6.41 -4.74 10.26
N CYS A 48 5.61 -4.19 11.19
CA CYS A 48 5.85 -2.88 11.77
C CYS A 48 7.21 -2.83 12.49
N GLN A 49 7.54 -3.85 13.28
CA GLN A 49 8.83 -3.93 13.97
C GLN A 49 10.00 -3.97 12.98
N GLN A 50 9.88 -4.76 11.91
CA GLN A 50 10.89 -4.83 10.85
C GLN A 50 11.07 -3.48 10.16
N LEU A 51 9.97 -2.85 9.70
CA LEU A 51 10.01 -1.57 9.00
C LEU A 51 10.58 -0.44 9.87
N ILE A 52 10.25 -0.41 11.15
CA ILE A 52 10.84 0.57 12.09
C ILE A 52 12.36 0.37 12.18
N SER A 53 12.82 -0.88 12.29
CA SER A 53 14.25 -1.20 12.31
C SER A 53 14.94 -0.77 11.01
N ASP A 54 14.32 -1.05 9.86
CA ASP A 54 14.83 -0.68 8.55
C ASP A 54 14.95 0.84 8.39
N ILE A 55 13.94 1.59 8.84
CA ILE A 55 13.95 3.06 8.83
C ILE A 55 15.08 3.59 9.72
N ARG A 56 15.27 3.06 10.94
CA ARG A 56 16.36 3.49 11.83
C ARG A 56 17.72 3.22 11.21
N ASN A 57 17.93 2.02 10.66
CA ASN A 57 19.16 1.65 9.97
C ASN A 57 19.43 2.57 8.78
N LEU A 58 18.39 2.90 8.01
CA LEU A 58 18.50 3.82 6.89
C LEU A 58 18.85 5.23 7.36
N GLN A 59 18.22 5.74 8.42
CA GLN A 59 18.54 7.04 9.02
C GLN A 59 19.99 7.11 9.50
N GLN A 60 20.48 6.08 10.18
CA GLN A 60 21.88 6.01 10.61
C GLN A 60 22.85 6.01 9.43
N LYS A 61 22.53 5.28 8.35
CA LYS A 61 23.33 5.29 7.11
C LYS A 61 23.36 6.67 6.46
N ILE A 62 22.21 7.35 6.38
CA ILE A 62 22.13 8.72 5.82
C ILE A 62 22.98 9.67 6.65
N ARG A 63 22.82 9.65 7.98
CA ARG A 63 23.58 10.49 8.91
C ARG A 63 25.08 10.30 8.77
N LYS A 64 25.54 9.05 8.77
CA LYS A 64 26.96 8.71 8.65
C LYS A 64 27.53 9.03 7.26
N CYS A 65 26.86 8.60 6.19
CA CYS A 65 27.43 8.58 4.84
C CYS A 65 27.11 9.81 4.01
N VAL A 66 25.97 10.48 4.26
CA VAL A 66 25.53 11.66 3.51
C VAL A 66 25.79 12.93 4.30
N CYS A 67 25.42 12.95 5.59
CA CYS A 67 25.60 14.13 6.44
C CYS A 67 27.01 14.20 7.07
N GLY A 68 27.78 13.10 7.05
CA GLY A 68 29.12 13.05 7.63
C GLY A 68 29.14 13.11 9.17
N GLU A 69 28.03 12.75 9.82
CA GLU A 69 27.95 12.76 11.28
C GLU A 69 28.89 11.70 11.88
N PRO A 70 29.68 12.06 12.91
CA PRO A 70 30.58 11.12 13.56
C PRO A 70 29.82 10.11 14.41
N GLN A 71 30.38 8.91 14.59
CA GLN A 71 29.70 7.78 15.23
C GLN A 71 29.24 8.04 16.68
N TRP A 72 29.89 8.94 17.42
CA TRP A 72 29.49 9.28 18.79
C TRP A 72 28.20 10.13 18.87
N MET A 73 27.71 10.63 17.73
CA MET A 73 26.50 11.47 17.63
C MET A 73 25.26 10.66 17.17
N ILE A 74 25.45 9.42 16.71
CA ILE A 74 24.42 8.54 16.12
C ILE A 74 24.05 7.44 17.09
#